data_AF-A0A6J5JVI2-F1
#
_entry.id   AF-A0A6J5JVI2-F1
#
_cell.length_a   1.000
_cell.length_b   1.000
_cell.length_c   1.000
_cell.angle_alpha   90.00
_cell.angle_beta   90.00
_cell.angle_gamma   90.00
#
_symmetry.space_group_name_H-M   'P 1'
#
loop_
_entity.id
_entity.type
_entity.pdbx_description
1 polymer ?
#
loop_
_entity_poly.entity_id
_entity_poly.type
_entity_poly.pdbx_seq_one_letter_code
_entity_poly.pdbx_strand_id
1 'polypeptide(L)'
;MPSILAAPANLPPSPVAAETRMVHDVATLKPSDYRAADGASWVIATLTPAADSGTNVTGTTYFDTAKGQTVPVPDARRRYANRGTWQVVASSSPSVPATGRYDWLTLAWLPINRRPLPQTPEHLYSPFIRGGTIVYRWNPAAEGGEQFGNVRMIFPEWTQQVADALRAAPAASPDGANASSAPLPLDRLKADTNPMTAVLDFSDALRDEPVEKIVARLPGLLRVKDLHELSAIVFLCLSGSRAEDRPRFADVIHGSIASTDDSARLLAIAYGAFAAGRARPYPFNDAGQTARINDVFGALKQRTAALNVPVGEGSPWYEFFTAYRLGGAVSGNGQ
;
A
#
# COMPACT_ATOMS: atom_id res chain seq x y z
N MET A 1 -15.76 3.75 -12.53
CA MET A 1 -14.59 3.64 -11.63
C MET A 1 -13.45 3.11 -12.47
N PRO A 2 -12.33 3.84 -12.61
CA PRO A 2 -11.15 3.29 -13.29
C PRO A 2 -10.65 2.08 -12.48
N SER A 3 -10.52 0.95 -13.15
CA SER A 3 -9.91 -0.27 -12.61
C SER A 3 -8.67 -0.56 -13.45
N ILE A 4 -7.60 -1.08 -12.85
CA ILE A 4 -6.42 -1.56 -13.61
C ILE A 4 -6.86 -2.47 -14.76
N LEU A 5 -7.88 -3.30 -14.53
CA LEU A 5 -8.29 -4.32 -15.50
C LEU A 5 -9.16 -3.78 -16.65
N ALA A 6 -9.46 -2.48 -16.66
CA ALA A 6 -10.14 -1.80 -17.76
C ALA A 6 -9.31 -0.66 -18.38
N ALA A 7 -8.23 -0.22 -17.74
CA ALA A 7 -7.35 0.81 -18.28
C ALA A 7 -6.24 0.13 -19.13
N PRO A 8 -6.15 0.41 -20.44
CA PRO A 8 -5.01 -0.02 -21.24
C PRO A 8 -3.69 0.33 -20.54
N ALA A 9 -2.66 -0.52 -20.71
CA ALA A 9 -1.30 -0.21 -20.27
C ALA A 9 -0.81 1.17 -20.79
N ASN A 10 -1.42 1.65 -21.88
CA ASN A 10 -1.15 2.93 -22.53
C ASN A 10 -1.80 4.17 -21.88
N LEU A 11 -2.70 4.01 -20.89
CA LEU A 11 -3.19 5.16 -20.12
C LEU A 11 -2.15 5.57 -19.07
N PRO A 12 -1.95 6.88 -18.84
CA PRO A 12 -1.05 7.35 -17.78
C PRO A 12 -1.50 6.76 -16.43
N PRO A 13 -0.56 6.33 -15.58
CA PRO A 13 -0.90 5.75 -14.29
C PRO A 13 -1.64 6.79 -13.44
N SER A 14 -2.65 6.34 -12.69
CA SER A 14 -3.34 7.19 -11.72
C SER A 14 -2.32 7.77 -10.74
N PRO A 15 -2.29 9.11 -10.55
CA PRO A 15 -1.36 9.76 -9.62
C PRO A 15 -1.61 9.35 -8.16
N VAL A 16 -2.77 8.73 -7.88
CA VAL A 16 -3.13 8.24 -6.55
C VAL A 16 -2.84 6.75 -6.37
N ALA A 17 -2.96 5.95 -7.43
CA ALA A 17 -2.94 4.49 -7.31
C ALA A 17 -1.61 3.92 -6.79
N ALA A 18 -0.48 4.41 -7.31
CA ALA A 18 0.84 3.95 -6.87
C ALA A 18 1.09 4.29 -5.39
N GLU A 19 0.82 5.54 -5.01
CA GLU A 19 1.00 6.02 -3.64
C GLU A 19 0.08 5.27 -2.66
N THR A 20 -1.18 5.07 -3.05
CA THR A 20 -2.15 4.28 -2.28
C THR A 20 -1.65 2.87 -2.01
N ARG A 21 -1.05 2.25 -3.04
CA ARG A 21 -0.48 0.91 -2.96
C ARG A 21 0.71 0.86 -2.01
N MET A 22 1.63 1.82 -2.10
CA MET A 22 2.80 1.92 -1.22
C MET A 22 2.39 2.19 0.23
N VAL A 23 1.50 3.17 0.49
CA VAL A 23 0.99 3.46 1.83
C VAL A 23 0.38 2.23 2.49
N HIS A 24 -0.50 1.53 1.77
CA HIS A 24 -1.12 0.30 2.27
C HIS A 24 -0.09 -0.77 2.59
N ASP A 25 0.82 -1.04 1.65
CA ASP A 25 1.76 -2.14 1.77
C ASP A 25 2.81 -1.90 2.86
N VAL A 26 3.30 -0.67 3.01
CA VAL A 26 4.20 -0.26 4.08
C VAL A 26 3.51 -0.32 5.44
N ALA A 27 2.30 0.23 5.55
CA ALA A 27 1.56 0.24 6.80
C ALA A 27 1.08 -1.14 7.26
N THR A 28 1.01 -2.12 6.34
CA THR A 28 0.62 -3.51 6.64
C THR A 28 1.78 -4.50 6.56
N LEU A 29 3.02 -4.00 6.38
CA LEU A 29 4.22 -4.81 6.33
C LEU A 29 4.45 -5.47 7.69
N LYS A 30 4.67 -6.78 7.69
CA LYS A 30 5.06 -7.54 8.88
C LYS A 30 6.45 -8.12 8.65
N PRO A 31 7.48 -7.78 9.44
CA PRO A 31 8.81 -8.35 9.27
C PRO A 31 8.84 -9.89 9.33
N SER A 32 7.91 -10.51 10.06
CA SER A 32 7.74 -11.97 10.13
C SER A 32 7.48 -12.62 8.78
N ASP A 33 6.82 -11.91 7.85
CA ASP A 33 6.47 -12.43 6.52
C ASP A 33 7.72 -12.61 5.63
N TYR A 34 8.85 -12.03 6.05
CA TYR A 34 10.13 -11.97 5.36
C TYR A 34 11.26 -12.71 6.10
N ARG A 35 10.96 -13.25 7.28
CA ARG A 35 11.87 -14.06 8.10
C ARG A 35 11.33 -15.47 8.21
N ALA A 36 11.55 -16.25 7.17
CA ALA A 36 11.09 -17.62 7.16
C ALA A 36 12.09 -18.57 7.82
N ALA A 37 11.56 -19.55 8.55
CA ALA A 37 12.36 -20.61 9.17
C ALA A 37 13.11 -21.48 8.14
N ASP A 38 12.68 -21.47 6.88
CA ASP A 38 13.32 -22.19 5.77
C ASP A 38 14.54 -21.45 5.17
N GLY A 39 14.93 -20.30 5.76
CA GLY A 39 16.09 -19.54 5.33
C GLY A 39 15.88 -18.75 4.02
N ALA A 40 14.64 -18.66 3.51
CA ALA A 40 14.35 -17.86 2.34
C ALA A 40 14.72 -16.39 2.56
N SER A 41 15.47 -15.81 1.61
CA SER A 41 15.94 -14.43 1.69
C SER A 41 14.81 -13.45 1.38
N TRP A 42 14.72 -12.35 2.12
CA TRP A 42 14.01 -11.17 1.64
C TRP A 42 14.86 -10.37 0.66
N VAL A 43 14.18 -9.74 -0.30
CA VAL A 43 14.78 -8.97 -1.39
C VAL A 43 13.98 -7.69 -1.59
N ILE A 44 14.68 -6.57 -1.75
CA ILE A 44 14.13 -5.32 -2.26
C ILE A 44 14.62 -5.16 -3.70
N ALA A 45 13.68 -4.99 -4.63
CA ALA A 45 13.99 -4.85 -6.05
C ALA A 45 13.14 -3.77 -6.71
N THR A 46 13.73 -3.12 -7.71
CA THR A 46 13.00 -2.25 -8.63
C THR A 46 12.52 -3.08 -9.81
N LEU A 47 11.22 -2.96 -10.13
CA LEU A 47 10.61 -3.60 -11.28
C LEU A 47 10.52 -2.64 -12.45
N THR A 48 10.94 -3.11 -13.63
CA THR A 48 10.77 -2.43 -14.91
C THR A 48 9.92 -3.30 -15.83
N PRO A 49 8.61 -3.02 -15.95
CA PRO A 49 7.73 -3.77 -16.84
C PRO A 49 8.12 -3.62 -18.30
N ALA A 50 7.91 -4.68 -19.07
CA ALA A 50 7.92 -4.60 -20.52
C ALA A 50 6.69 -3.80 -21.02
N ALA A 51 6.80 -3.22 -22.22
CA ALA A 51 5.74 -2.41 -22.81
C ALA A 51 4.41 -3.18 -23.02
N ASP A 52 4.47 -4.51 -23.15
CA ASP A 52 3.31 -5.39 -23.29
C ASP A 52 2.81 -5.96 -21.95
N SER A 53 3.38 -5.57 -20.81
CA SER A 53 2.87 -6.00 -19.51
C SER A 53 1.46 -5.46 -19.26
N GLY A 54 0.57 -6.32 -18.76
CA GLY A 54 -0.86 -6.04 -18.60
C GLY A 54 -1.69 -6.19 -19.89
N THR A 55 -1.07 -6.49 -21.03
CA THR A 55 -1.82 -6.74 -22.28
C THR A 55 -2.53 -8.09 -22.25
N ASN A 56 -3.71 -8.16 -22.86
CA ASN A 56 -4.46 -9.41 -22.94
C ASN A 56 -3.78 -10.38 -23.90
N VAL A 57 -3.69 -11.64 -23.50
CA VAL A 57 -3.19 -12.71 -24.36
C VAL A 57 -4.36 -13.36 -25.07
N THR A 58 -4.28 -13.41 -26.40
CA THR A 58 -5.29 -14.02 -27.28
C THR A 58 -4.71 -15.25 -27.97
N GLY A 59 -5.43 -16.37 -27.95
CA GLY A 59 -5.01 -17.62 -28.60
C GLY A 59 -4.82 -18.77 -27.62
N THR A 60 -4.37 -19.91 -28.13
CA THR A 60 -4.17 -21.15 -27.36
C THR A 60 -2.72 -21.32 -26.87
N THR A 61 -1.80 -20.46 -27.30
CA THR A 61 -0.38 -20.50 -26.95
C THR A 61 0.18 -19.10 -26.72
N TYR A 62 1.30 -19.04 -26.01
CA TYR A 62 1.96 -17.81 -25.57
C TYR A 62 3.48 -18.06 -25.47
N PHE A 63 4.30 -17.13 -25.95
CA PHE A 63 5.77 -17.27 -25.92
C PHE A 63 6.36 -16.74 -24.62
N ASP A 64 6.59 -17.57 -23.60
CA ASP A 64 7.21 -17.16 -22.32
C ASP A 64 8.66 -16.67 -22.54
N THR A 65 8.89 -15.37 -22.32
CA THR A 65 10.17 -14.70 -22.55
C THR A 65 11.19 -14.93 -21.44
N ALA A 66 10.76 -15.33 -20.24
CA ALA A 66 11.68 -15.71 -19.17
C ALA A 66 12.24 -17.12 -19.42
N LYS A 67 11.42 -18.03 -19.94
CA LYS A 67 11.83 -19.40 -20.30
C LYS A 67 12.36 -19.54 -21.73
N GLY A 68 12.09 -18.56 -22.60
CA GLY A 68 12.49 -18.58 -24.01
C GLY A 68 11.76 -19.63 -24.85
N GLN A 69 10.50 -19.96 -24.52
CA GLN A 69 9.74 -21.04 -25.16
C GLN A 69 8.25 -20.73 -25.28
N THR A 70 7.57 -21.36 -26.24
CA THR A 70 6.11 -21.30 -26.38
C THR A 70 5.43 -22.29 -25.44
N VAL A 71 4.51 -21.80 -24.62
CA VAL A 71 3.71 -22.58 -23.67
C VAL A 71 2.21 -22.48 -23.99
N PRO A 72 1.38 -23.47 -23.62
CA PRO A 72 -0.06 -23.36 -23.78
C PRO A 72 -0.64 -22.27 -22.88
N VAL A 73 -1.64 -21.55 -23.36
CA VAL A 73 -2.46 -20.68 -22.52
C VAL A 73 -3.34 -21.58 -21.64
N PRO A 74 -3.23 -21.52 -20.30
CA PRO A 74 -4.01 -22.40 -19.46
C PRO A 74 -5.48 -22.00 -19.54
N ASP A 75 -6.35 -22.95 -19.89
CA ASP A 75 -7.80 -22.79 -20.04
C ASP A 75 -8.25 -21.69 -21.06
N ALA A 76 -9.56 -21.62 -21.32
CA ALA A 76 -10.13 -20.68 -22.30
C ALA A 76 -10.43 -19.28 -21.72
N ARG A 77 -10.08 -19.01 -20.45
CA ARG A 77 -10.41 -17.73 -19.81
C ARG A 77 -9.43 -16.66 -20.23
N ARG A 78 -9.90 -15.41 -20.21
CA ARG A 78 -9.10 -14.24 -20.52
C ARG A 78 -7.93 -14.11 -19.55
N ARG A 79 -6.73 -13.92 -20.09
CA ARG A 79 -5.49 -13.73 -19.32
C ARG A 79 -4.77 -12.49 -19.80
N TYR A 80 -3.91 -11.94 -18.94
CA TYR A 80 -2.96 -10.91 -19.31
C TYR A 80 -1.54 -11.34 -18.92
N ALA A 81 -0.56 -10.86 -19.67
CA ALA A 81 0.84 -11.14 -19.41
C ALA A 81 1.40 -10.18 -18.35
N ASN A 82 2.18 -10.70 -17.40
CA ASN A 82 3.04 -9.89 -16.53
C ASN A 82 4.45 -10.13 -17.01
N ARG A 83 5.11 -9.07 -17.48
CA ARG A 83 6.41 -9.18 -18.12
C ARG A 83 7.31 -8.02 -17.77
N GLY A 84 8.60 -8.31 -17.63
CA GLY A 84 9.60 -7.28 -17.41
C GLY A 84 10.88 -7.80 -16.81
N THR A 85 11.60 -6.89 -16.18
CA THR A 85 12.86 -7.17 -15.49
C THR A 85 12.80 -6.66 -14.07
N TRP A 86 13.65 -7.23 -13.22
CA TRP A 86 13.84 -6.78 -11.86
C TRP A 86 15.34 -6.59 -11.59
N GLN A 87 15.66 -5.62 -10.74
CA GLN A 87 17.02 -5.32 -10.29
C GLN A 87 17.02 -5.23 -8.77
N VAL A 88 17.91 -5.99 -8.13
CA VAL A 88 18.06 -5.97 -6.67
C VAL A 88 18.68 -4.65 -6.24
N VAL A 89 18.09 -4.06 -5.21
CA VAL A 89 18.59 -2.86 -4.53
C VAL A 89 19.13 -3.24 -3.14
N ALA A 90 18.49 -4.19 -2.46
CA ALA A 90 18.99 -4.75 -1.20
C ALA A 90 18.50 -6.19 -1.02
N SER A 91 19.26 -7.03 -0.33
CA SER A 91 18.84 -8.38 0.03
C SER A 91 19.41 -8.80 1.39
N SER A 92 18.84 -9.84 1.97
CA SER A 92 19.41 -10.53 3.15
C SER A 92 20.51 -11.54 2.80
N SER A 93 20.66 -11.90 1.52
CA SER A 93 21.64 -12.89 1.08
C SER A 93 22.33 -12.45 -0.22
N PRO A 94 23.67 -12.62 -0.30
CA PRO A 94 24.41 -12.39 -1.55
C PRO A 94 24.13 -13.45 -2.62
N SER A 95 23.44 -14.55 -2.29
CA SER A 95 23.08 -15.59 -3.26
C SER A 95 21.93 -15.20 -4.20
N VAL A 96 21.25 -14.09 -3.92
CA VAL A 96 20.20 -13.57 -4.78
C VAL A 96 20.86 -12.94 -6.01
N PRO A 97 20.45 -13.31 -7.25
CA PRO A 97 21.01 -12.68 -8.46
C PRO A 97 20.80 -11.16 -8.43
N ALA A 98 21.72 -10.39 -9.01
CA ALA A 98 21.61 -8.93 -9.03
C ALA A 98 20.45 -8.43 -9.92
N THR A 99 20.09 -9.20 -10.94
CA THR A 99 18.98 -8.92 -11.86
C THR A 99 18.31 -10.20 -12.31
N GLY A 100 17.10 -10.06 -12.86
CA GLY A 100 16.41 -11.16 -13.53
C GLY A 100 15.26 -10.67 -14.40
N ARG A 101 14.60 -11.63 -15.04
CA ARG A 101 13.41 -11.42 -15.86
C ARG A 101 12.21 -12.09 -15.21
N TYR A 102 11.04 -11.54 -15.46
CA TYR A 102 9.79 -12.18 -15.06
C TYR A 102 8.82 -12.23 -16.22
N ASP A 103 8.10 -13.34 -16.28
CA ASP A 103 7.12 -13.63 -17.32
C ASP A 103 6.12 -14.65 -16.74
N TRP A 104 4.83 -14.28 -16.70
CA TRP A 104 3.76 -15.25 -16.47
C TRP A 104 2.40 -14.70 -16.91
N LEU A 105 1.42 -15.60 -17.01
CA LEU A 105 0.03 -15.24 -17.29
C LEU A 105 -0.81 -15.16 -16.02
N THR A 106 -1.41 -14.00 -15.76
CA THR A 106 -2.43 -13.86 -14.71
C THR A 106 -3.82 -13.98 -15.30
N LEU A 107 -4.70 -14.68 -14.59
CA LEU A 107 -6.13 -14.73 -14.93
C LEU A 107 -6.70 -13.32 -14.84
N ALA A 108 -7.27 -12.82 -15.94
CA ALA A 108 -7.98 -11.55 -15.91
C ALA A 108 -9.22 -11.72 -15.04
N TRP A 109 -9.44 -10.78 -14.12
CA TRP A 109 -10.62 -10.84 -13.26
C TRP A 109 -11.86 -10.69 -14.13
N LEU A 110 -12.68 -11.75 -14.16
CA LEU A 110 -13.95 -11.72 -14.85
C LEU A 110 -14.96 -11.03 -13.91
N PRO A 111 -15.75 -10.05 -14.39
CA PRO A 111 -16.89 -9.55 -13.64
C PRO A 111 -17.96 -10.65 -13.57
N ILE A 112 -17.74 -11.64 -12.71
CA ILE A 112 -18.72 -12.69 -12.42
C ILE A 112 -19.89 -11.99 -11.71
N ASN A 113 -21.10 -12.18 -12.22
CA ASN A 113 -22.36 -11.65 -11.65
C ASN A 113 -22.48 -10.11 -11.61
N ARG A 114 -21.96 -9.37 -12.60
CA ARG A 114 -22.00 -7.89 -12.63
C ARG A 114 -21.43 -7.22 -11.37
N ARG A 115 -20.64 -7.95 -10.57
CA ARG A 115 -19.99 -7.38 -9.38
C ARG A 115 -18.91 -6.42 -9.85
N PRO A 116 -18.87 -5.19 -9.34
CA PRO A 116 -17.77 -4.29 -9.62
C PRO A 116 -16.47 -4.93 -9.15
N LEU A 117 -15.39 -4.69 -9.90
CA LEU A 117 -14.04 -5.09 -9.50
C LEU A 117 -13.75 -4.59 -8.09
N PRO A 118 -13.14 -5.42 -7.21
CA PRO A 118 -12.63 -4.95 -5.94
C PRO A 118 -11.73 -3.75 -6.19
N GLN A 119 -11.86 -2.76 -5.31
CA GLN A 119 -11.14 -1.50 -5.42
C GLN A 119 -10.01 -1.43 -4.39
N THR A 120 -9.44 -2.58 -4.03
CA THR A 120 -8.32 -2.64 -3.08
C THR A 120 -7.04 -2.09 -3.72
N PRO A 121 -6.02 -1.73 -2.93
CA PRO A 121 -4.79 -1.17 -3.47
C PRO A 121 -4.12 -2.08 -4.51
N GLU A 122 -4.15 -3.42 -4.34
CA GLU A 122 -3.66 -4.42 -5.31
C GLU A 122 -4.37 -4.29 -6.68
N HIS A 123 -5.66 -3.95 -6.66
CA HIS A 123 -6.49 -3.82 -7.86
C HIS A 123 -6.44 -2.42 -8.47
N LEU A 124 -5.85 -1.44 -7.77
CA LEU A 124 -5.59 -0.09 -8.25
C LEU A 124 -4.19 0.07 -8.84
N TYR A 125 -3.19 -0.62 -8.28
CA TYR A 125 -1.85 -0.64 -8.83
C TYR A 125 -1.17 -2.01 -8.73
N SER A 126 -0.54 -2.47 -9.82
CA SER A 126 0.30 -3.66 -9.86
C SER A 126 1.72 -3.27 -10.29
N PRO A 127 2.74 -3.54 -9.48
CA PRO A 127 4.11 -3.17 -9.81
C PRO A 127 4.68 -4.01 -10.96
N PHE A 128 4.10 -5.18 -11.26
CA PHE A 128 4.50 -6.00 -12.40
C PHE A 128 3.98 -5.47 -13.75
N ILE A 129 2.96 -4.62 -13.72
CA ILE A 129 2.39 -3.94 -14.90
C ILE A 129 2.90 -2.51 -15.02
N ARG A 130 3.04 -1.81 -13.89
CA ARG A 130 3.30 -0.36 -13.84
C ARG A 130 4.67 0.02 -13.26
N GLY A 131 5.41 -0.93 -12.71
CA GLY A 131 6.75 -0.74 -12.15
C GLY A 131 6.73 -0.33 -10.68
N GLY A 132 7.90 0.02 -10.16
CA GLY A 132 8.07 0.49 -8.78
C GLY A 132 8.99 -0.40 -7.97
N THR A 133 9.19 -0.04 -6.70
CA THR A 133 10.07 -0.75 -5.78
C THR A 133 9.25 -1.66 -4.88
N ILE A 134 9.64 -2.93 -4.82
CA ILE A 134 9.00 -3.95 -4.00
C ILE A 134 9.97 -4.53 -2.99
N VAL A 135 9.45 -4.93 -1.84
CA VAL A 135 10.07 -5.92 -0.96
C VAL A 135 9.30 -7.22 -1.05
N TYR A 136 10.03 -8.32 -1.11
CA TYR A 136 9.43 -9.62 -1.36
C TYR A 136 10.27 -10.75 -0.79
N ARG A 137 9.66 -11.93 -0.65
CA ARG A 137 10.35 -13.14 -0.17
C ARG A 137 10.80 -13.95 -1.37
N TRP A 138 12.11 -14.11 -1.55
CA TRP A 138 12.72 -14.81 -2.67
C TRP A 138 12.43 -16.31 -2.60
N ASN A 139 11.76 -16.83 -3.63
CA ASN A 139 11.49 -18.25 -3.78
C ASN A 139 11.97 -18.75 -5.15
N PRO A 140 13.27 -19.09 -5.30
CA PRO A 140 13.85 -19.43 -6.59
C PRO A 140 13.34 -20.75 -7.17
N ALA A 141 12.72 -21.60 -6.35
CA ALA A 141 12.18 -22.89 -6.77
C ALA A 141 10.75 -22.77 -7.35
N ALA A 142 10.07 -21.65 -7.12
CA ALA A 142 8.73 -21.42 -7.64
C ALA A 142 8.75 -20.83 -9.06
N GLU A 143 7.70 -21.11 -9.83
CA GLU A 143 7.54 -20.58 -11.18
C GLU A 143 6.61 -19.37 -11.24
N GLY A 144 6.77 -18.55 -12.28
CA GLY A 144 5.88 -17.42 -12.58
C GLY A 144 5.84 -16.38 -11.46
N GLY A 145 4.66 -15.88 -11.11
CA GLY A 145 4.50 -14.87 -10.06
C GLY A 145 4.88 -15.37 -8.65
N GLU A 146 4.80 -16.68 -8.41
CA GLU A 146 5.05 -17.29 -7.09
C GLU A 146 6.53 -17.18 -6.66
N GLN A 147 7.45 -16.95 -7.62
CA GLN A 147 8.87 -16.69 -7.31
C GLN A 147 9.06 -15.44 -6.42
N PHE A 148 8.10 -14.52 -6.48
CA PHE A 148 8.12 -13.27 -5.70
C PHE A 148 7.47 -13.41 -4.32
N GLY A 149 6.86 -14.53 -3.96
CA GLY A 149 6.28 -14.74 -2.62
C GLY A 149 5.43 -13.56 -2.11
N ASN A 150 5.62 -13.16 -0.85
CA ASN A 150 4.91 -12.04 -0.22
C ASN A 150 5.39 -10.68 -0.74
N VAL A 151 4.74 -10.16 -1.78
CA VAL A 151 5.09 -8.87 -2.39
C VAL A 151 4.44 -7.68 -1.68
N ARG A 152 5.24 -6.69 -1.33
CA ARG A 152 4.81 -5.37 -0.84
C ARG A 152 5.53 -4.28 -1.62
N MET A 153 4.80 -3.29 -2.11
CA MET A 153 5.42 -2.08 -2.62
C MET A 153 5.91 -1.20 -1.46
N ILE A 154 7.04 -0.56 -1.65
CA ILE A 154 7.61 0.39 -0.69
C ILE A 154 7.90 1.71 -1.39
N PHE A 155 7.96 2.80 -0.62
CA PHE A 155 8.50 4.07 -1.12
C PHE A 155 9.95 3.86 -1.54
N PRO A 156 10.36 4.24 -2.77
CA PRO A 156 11.74 4.11 -3.22
C PRO A 156 12.75 4.73 -2.25
N GLU A 157 12.39 5.87 -1.67
CA GLU A 157 13.15 6.64 -0.68
C GLU A 157 13.37 5.88 0.63
N TRP A 158 12.52 4.88 0.92
CA TRP A 158 12.56 4.05 2.12
C TRP A 158 13.30 2.73 1.93
N THR A 159 14.02 2.53 0.82
CA THR A 159 14.70 1.26 0.54
C THR A 159 15.64 0.85 1.68
N GLN A 160 16.48 1.78 2.15
CA GLN A 160 17.42 1.50 3.24
C GLN A 160 16.69 1.30 4.57
N GLN A 161 15.69 2.13 4.84
CA GLN A 161 14.85 2.12 6.04
C GLN A 161 14.12 0.79 6.22
N VAL A 162 13.54 0.27 5.14
CA VAL A 162 12.89 -1.05 5.10
C VAL A 162 13.92 -2.17 5.28
N ALA A 163 15.06 -2.11 4.59
CA ALA A 163 16.10 -3.12 4.75
C ALA A 163 16.65 -3.16 6.19
N ASP A 164 16.84 -2.00 6.82
CA ASP A 164 17.28 -1.88 8.22
C ASP A 164 16.24 -2.44 9.18
N ALA A 165 14.95 -2.09 9.00
CA ALA A 165 13.86 -2.61 9.82
C ALA A 165 13.75 -4.15 9.73
N LEU A 166 13.90 -4.72 8.51
CA LEU A 166 13.90 -6.16 8.31
C LEU A 166 15.12 -6.86 8.92
N ARG A 167 16.30 -6.21 8.92
CA ARG A 167 17.52 -6.70 9.58
C ARG A 167 17.46 -6.59 11.10
N ALA A 168 16.81 -5.55 11.64
CA ALA A 168 16.70 -5.30 13.06
C ALA A 168 15.59 -6.13 13.75
N ALA A 169 14.58 -6.58 13.01
CA ALA A 169 13.48 -7.35 13.59
C ALA A 169 14.00 -8.56 14.41
N PRO A 170 13.48 -8.83 15.61
CA PRO A 170 13.92 -9.98 16.40
C PRO A 170 13.57 -11.29 15.68
N ALA A 171 14.39 -12.33 15.86
CA ALA A 171 14.02 -13.67 15.43
C ALA A 171 12.78 -14.11 16.22
N ALA A 172 11.78 -14.68 15.54
CA ALA A 172 10.61 -15.26 16.20
C ALA A 172 11.10 -16.35 17.17
N SER A 173 11.18 -16.04 18.46
CA SER A 173 11.52 -17.02 19.49
C SER A 173 10.26 -17.84 19.78
N PRO A 174 10.33 -19.18 19.74
CA PRO A 174 9.20 -20.04 20.08
C PRO A 174 8.77 -19.92 21.55
N ASP A 175 9.66 -19.46 22.42
CA ASP A 175 9.38 -19.23 23.83
C ASP A 175 9.28 -17.72 24.13
N GLY A 176 8.05 -17.26 24.36
CA GLY A 176 7.71 -15.88 24.74
C GLY A 176 8.21 -15.44 26.13
N ALA A 177 9.38 -15.92 26.57
CA ALA A 177 9.86 -15.76 27.95
C ALA A 177 10.67 -14.48 28.22
N ASN A 178 11.04 -13.69 27.19
CA ASN A 178 11.88 -12.49 27.37
C ASN A 178 11.27 -11.18 26.84
N ALA A 179 9.93 -11.05 26.80
CA ALA A 179 9.28 -9.80 26.37
C ALA A 179 9.27 -8.68 27.45
N SER A 180 9.67 -8.98 28.69
CA SER A 180 9.37 -8.13 29.87
C SER A 180 10.26 -6.88 30.06
N SER A 181 11.22 -6.57 29.17
CA SER A 181 12.13 -5.43 29.36
C SER A 181 12.20 -4.45 28.18
N ALA A 182 11.49 -4.71 27.08
CA ALA A 182 11.47 -3.77 25.96
C ALA A 182 10.63 -2.53 26.34
N PRO A 183 11.08 -1.31 26.02
CA PRO A 183 10.25 -0.11 26.17
C PRO A 183 8.94 -0.26 25.40
N LEU A 184 7.87 0.37 25.91
CA LEU A 184 6.57 0.38 25.25
C LEU A 184 6.69 0.97 23.83
N PRO A 185 5.90 0.49 22.84
CA PRO A 185 6.02 0.94 21.46
C PRO A 185 5.97 2.47 21.26
N LEU A 186 5.08 3.18 21.95
CA LEU A 186 5.00 4.65 21.89
C LEU A 186 6.24 5.35 22.46
N ASP A 187 6.96 4.74 23.39
CA ASP A 187 8.21 5.28 23.91
C ASP A 187 9.37 5.03 22.93
N ARG A 188 9.36 3.92 22.19
CA ARG A 188 10.33 3.63 21.12
C ARG A 188 10.24 4.62 19.96
N LEU A 189 9.03 5.08 19.61
CA LEU A 189 8.80 6.11 18.58
C LEU A 189 9.61 7.41 18.77
N LYS A 190 9.96 7.76 20.02
CA LYS A 190 10.74 8.98 20.29
C LYS A 190 12.23 8.83 20.01
N ALA A 191 12.74 7.61 20.05
CA ALA A 191 14.16 7.31 19.97
C ALA A 191 14.59 6.98 18.53
N ASP A 192 13.68 6.45 17.71
CA ASP A 192 14.01 6.02 16.35
C ASP A 192 13.95 7.17 15.34
N THR A 193 14.93 7.18 14.44
CA THR A 193 14.99 8.08 13.28
C THR A 193 14.57 7.39 11.98
N ASN A 194 14.36 6.08 12.00
CA ASN A 194 13.91 5.28 10.87
C ASN A 194 12.37 5.30 10.78
N PRO A 195 11.79 5.94 9.75
CA PRO A 195 10.34 6.05 9.62
C PRO A 195 9.64 4.70 9.42
N MET A 196 10.30 3.68 8.85
CA MET A 196 9.72 2.34 8.74
C MET A 196 9.57 1.68 10.11
N THR A 197 10.58 1.77 10.97
CA THR A 197 10.46 1.24 12.34
C THR A 197 9.39 2.00 13.11
N ALA A 198 9.30 3.33 12.93
CA ALA A 198 8.26 4.13 13.55
C ALA A 198 6.84 3.67 13.13
N VAL A 199 6.62 3.34 11.86
CA VAL A 199 5.35 2.76 11.39
C VAL A 199 5.05 1.42 12.06
N LEU A 200 6.06 0.55 12.23
CA LEU A 200 5.89 -0.74 12.93
C LEU A 200 5.56 -0.54 14.41
N ASP A 201 6.30 0.33 15.10
CA ASP A 201 6.08 0.66 16.50
C ASP A 201 4.71 1.30 16.73
N PHE A 202 4.25 2.16 15.83
CA PHE A 202 2.91 2.72 15.92
C PHE A 202 1.82 1.65 15.67
N SER A 203 2.06 0.68 14.78
CA SER A 203 1.17 -0.46 14.58
C SER A 203 1.08 -1.34 15.84
N ASP A 204 2.20 -1.61 16.50
CA ASP A 204 2.25 -2.33 17.77
C ASP A 204 1.55 -1.53 18.88
N ALA A 205 1.76 -0.21 18.95
CA ALA A 205 1.07 0.67 19.90
C ALA A 205 -0.46 0.57 19.77
N LEU A 206 -1.00 0.61 18.54
CA LEU A 206 -2.44 0.47 18.29
C LEU A 206 -3.01 -0.87 18.77
N ARG A 207 -2.18 -1.90 18.90
CA ARG A 207 -2.57 -3.22 19.39
C ARG A 207 -2.45 -3.32 20.90
N ASP A 208 -1.34 -2.85 21.44
CA ASP A 208 -0.87 -3.22 22.77
C ASP A 208 -1.09 -2.11 23.82
N GLU A 209 -1.25 -0.86 23.40
CA GLU A 209 -1.38 0.28 24.30
C GLU A 209 -2.81 0.84 24.42
N PRO A 210 -3.17 1.46 25.57
CA PRO A 210 -4.45 2.14 25.73
C PRO A 210 -4.65 3.29 24.73
N VAL A 211 -5.83 3.33 24.11
CA VAL A 211 -6.20 4.35 23.12
C VAL A 211 -6.06 5.78 23.67
N GLU A 212 -6.31 6.03 24.95
CA GLU A 212 -6.15 7.35 25.58
C GLU A 212 -4.71 7.87 25.45
N LYS A 213 -3.72 7.00 25.64
CA LYS A 213 -2.30 7.36 25.51
C LYS A 213 -1.95 7.68 24.07
N ILE A 214 -2.45 6.87 23.13
CA ILE A 214 -2.20 7.05 21.70
C ILE A 214 -2.82 8.37 21.23
N VAL A 215 -4.10 8.62 21.55
CA VAL A 215 -4.80 9.86 21.22
C VAL A 215 -4.09 11.10 21.78
N ALA A 216 -3.58 11.03 23.02
CA ALA A 216 -2.84 12.14 23.61
C ALA A 216 -1.50 12.44 22.90
N ARG A 217 -0.86 11.44 22.28
CA ARG A 217 0.41 11.59 21.54
C ARG A 217 0.20 11.89 20.06
N LEU A 218 -0.92 11.48 19.49
CA LEU A 218 -1.19 11.53 18.06
C LEU A 218 -1.02 12.93 17.43
N PRO A 219 -1.40 14.07 18.06
CA PRO A 219 -1.13 15.38 17.48
C PRO A 219 0.37 15.64 17.21
N GLY A 220 1.26 15.11 18.03
CA GLY A 220 2.70 15.18 17.82
C GLY A 220 3.17 14.22 16.72
N LEU A 221 2.63 13.01 16.69
CA LEU A 221 2.94 12.00 15.66
C LEU A 221 2.46 12.44 14.27
N LEU A 222 1.35 13.17 14.16
CA LEU A 222 0.91 13.73 12.89
C LEU A 222 1.79 14.90 12.40
N ARG A 223 2.75 15.37 13.20
CA ARG A 223 3.72 16.43 12.86
C ARG A 223 5.10 15.91 12.42
N VAL A 224 5.25 14.60 12.21
CA VAL A 224 6.48 13.98 11.69
C VAL A 224 6.95 14.63 10.39
N LYS A 225 8.26 14.70 10.17
CA LYS A 225 8.82 15.38 8.99
C LYS A 225 8.63 14.57 7.71
N ASP A 226 8.70 13.25 7.82
CA ASP A 226 8.51 12.35 6.69
C ASP A 226 7.01 12.25 6.35
N LEU A 227 6.67 12.61 5.11
CA LEU A 227 5.29 12.63 4.62
C LEU A 227 4.74 11.23 4.33
N HIS A 228 5.59 10.27 4.01
CA HIS A 228 5.20 8.88 3.83
C HIS A 228 4.90 8.23 5.19
N GLU A 229 5.66 8.58 6.23
CA GLU A 229 5.39 8.19 7.62
C GLU A 229 4.04 8.74 8.07
N LEU A 230 3.78 10.03 7.82
CA LEU A 230 2.47 10.64 8.08
C LEU A 230 1.33 9.89 7.38
N SER A 231 1.51 9.55 6.09
CA SER A 231 0.51 8.81 5.32
C SER A 231 0.22 7.43 5.91
N ALA A 232 1.27 6.70 6.33
CA ALA A 232 1.15 5.40 6.97
C ALA A 232 0.51 5.47 8.37
N ILE A 233 0.85 6.47 9.18
CA ILE A 233 0.22 6.73 10.49
C ILE A 233 -1.29 7.00 10.31
N VAL A 234 -1.67 7.85 9.35
CA VAL A 234 -3.08 8.14 9.05
C VAL A 234 -3.81 6.87 8.59
N PHE A 235 -3.20 6.05 7.74
CA PHE A 235 -3.76 4.75 7.35
C PHE A 235 -4.00 3.85 8.56
N LEU A 236 -3.00 3.72 9.44
CA LEU A 236 -3.06 2.88 10.63
C LEU A 236 -4.16 3.36 11.59
N CYS A 237 -4.27 4.67 11.81
CA CYS A 237 -5.35 5.27 12.59
C CYS A 237 -6.75 4.92 12.06
N LEU A 238 -6.93 4.92 10.73
CA LEU A 238 -8.25 4.77 10.11
C LEU A 238 -8.61 3.32 9.75
N SER A 239 -7.63 2.44 9.61
CA SER A 239 -7.84 1.05 9.13
C SER A 239 -7.15 -0.01 9.99
N GLY A 240 -5.94 0.27 10.48
CA GLY A 240 -5.14 -0.65 11.31
C GLY A 240 -5.58 -0.72 12.77
N SER A 241 -6.25 0.32 13.27
CA SER A 241 -6.78 0.42 14.63
C SER A 241 -8.07 -0.38 14.83
N ARG A 242 -8.41 -0.61 16.11
CA ARG A 242 -9.70 -1.20 16.53
C ARG A 242 -10.87 -0.34 16.06
N ALA A 243 -11.98 -0.98 15.68
CA ALA A 243 -13.07 -0.28 14.98
C ALA A 243 -13.73 0.80 15.84
N GLU A 244 -13.83 0.55 17.14
CA GLU A 244 -14.36 1.41 18.19
C GLU A 244 -13.50 2.66 18.46
N ASP A 245 -12.19 2.60 18.20
CA ASP A 245 -11.26 3.70 18.49
C ASP A 245 -11.12 4.69 17.32
N ARG A 246 -11.41 4.23 16.10
CA ARG A 246 -11.28 5.01 14.85
C ARG A 246 -11.97 6.38 14.86
N PRO A 247 -13.16 6.60 15.46
CA PRO A 247 -13.75 7.94 15.55
C PRO A 247 -12.83 8.93 16.28
N ARG A 248 -12.22 8.52 17.40
CA ARG A 248 -11.31 9.37 18.18
C ARG A 248 -10.07 9.74 17.39
N PHE A 249 -9.55 8.82 16.57
CA PHE A 249 -8.43 9.13 15.69
C PHE A 249 -8.82 10.04 14.53
N ALA A 250 -10.01 9.88 13.97
CA ALA A 250 -10.53 10.76 12.91
C ALA A 250 -10.64 12.21 13.41
N ASP A 251 -11.12 12.42 14.65
CA ASP A 251 -11.21 13.75 15.26
C ASP A 251 -9.84 14.45 15.36
N VAL A 252 -8.80 13.70 15.78
CA VAL A 252 -7.43 14.23 15.85
C VAL A 252 -6.89 14.55 14.45
N ILE A 253 -7.17 13.71 13.46
CA ILE A 253 -6.78 13.95 12.06
C ILE A 253 -7.47 15.22 11.52
N HIS A 254 -8.76 15.43 11.82
CA HIS A 254 -9.48 16.66 11.47
C HIS A 254 -8.81 17.90 12.09
N GLY A 255 -8.45 17.83 13.38
CA GLY A 255 -7.68 18.89 14.03
C GLY A 255 -6.32 19.16 13.36
N SER A 256 -5.63 18.11 12.90
CA SER A 256 -4.38 18.25 12.14
C SER A 256 -4.58 18.90 10.77
N ILE A 257 -5.66 18.57 10.06
CA ILE A 257 -6.02 19.20 8.78
C ILE A 257 -6.31 20.69 8.98
N ALA A 258 -7.11 21.02 9.99
CA ALA A 258 -7.49 22.40 10.27
C ALA A 258 -6.30 23.29 10.68
N SER A 259 -5.29 22.72 11.33
CA SER A 259 -4.15 23.47 11.89
C SER A 259 -2.92 23.58 10.98
N THR A 260 -2.89 22.87 9.84
CA THR A 260 -1.74 22.92 8.92
C THR A 260 -2.03 23.81 7.71
N ASP A 261 -1.09 24.67 7.33
CA ASP A 261 -1.09 25.41 6.05
C ASP A 261 -0.24 24.70 4.98
N ASP A 262 0.48 23.64 5.35
CA ASP A 262 1.34 22.88 4.45
C ASP A 262 0.51 21.96 3.54
N SER A 263 0.49 22.29 2.24
CA SER A 263 -0.24 21.53 1.21
C SER A 263 0.29 20.11 1.02
N ALA A 264 1.58 19.87 1.21
CA ALA A 264 2.18 18.54 1.07
C ALA A 264 1.75 17.64 2.23
N ARG A 265 1.61 18.19 3.44
CA ARG A 265 1.05 17.47 4.60
C ARG A 265 -0.42 17.13 4.42
N LEU A 266 -1.22 18.05 3.86
CA LEU A 266 -2.61 17.75 3.50
C LEU A 266 -2.69 16.60 2.51
N LEU A 267 -1.80 16.58 1.51
CA LEU A 267 -1.75 15.52 0.51
C LEU A 267 -1.35 14.16 1.12
N ALA A 268 -0.37 14.13 2.02
CA ALA A 268 -0.01 12.93 2.77
C ALA A 268 -1.18 12.35 3.58
N ILE A 269 -1.94 13.22 4.28
CA ILE A 269 -3.16 12.82 4.98
C ILE A 269 -4.19 12.25 4.00
N ALA A 270 -4.33 12.85 2.82
CA ALA A 270 -5.23 12.36 1.77
C ALA A 270 -4.85 10.95 1.28
N TYR A 271 -3.56 10.69 1.04
CA TYR A 271 -3.09 9.35 0.63
C TYR A 271 -3.34 8.30 1.71
N GLY A 272 -3.05 8.61 2.98
CA GLY A 272 -3.36 7.74 4.12
C GLY A 272 -4.84 7.40 4.23
N ALA A 273 -5.70 8.43 4.17
CA ALA A 273 -7.14 8.26 4.26
C ALA A 273 -7.72 7.49 3.06
N PHE A 274 -7.23 7.77 1.86
CA PHE A 274 -7.66 7.06 0.66
C PHE A 274 -7.29 5.58 0.72
N ALA A 275 -6.05 5.25 1.07
CA ALA A 275 -5.60 3.88 1.26
C ALA A 275 -6.43 3.15 2.32
N ALA A 276 -6.76 3.82 3.43
CA ALA A 276 -7.62 3.25 4.46
C ALA A 276 -9.04 2.96 3.95
N GLY A 277 -9.59 3.81 3.07
CA GLY A 277 -10.88 3.58 2.40
C GLY A 277 -10.89 2.43 1.41
N ARG A 278 -9.71 1.96 0.97
CA ARG A 278 -9.54 0.86 0.01
C ARG A 278 -9.04 -0.44 0.64
N ALA A 279 -8.67 -0.43 1.92
CA ALA A 279 -8.07 -1.57 2.61
C ALA A 279 -8.97 -2.84 2.63
N ARG A 280 -10.28 -2.71 2.45
CA ARG A 280 -11.21 -3.84 2.36
C ARG A 280 -11.88 -3.90 0.99
N PRO A 281 -12.08 -5.10 0.43
CA PRO A 281 -12.84 -5.26 -0.80
C PRO A 281 -14.35 -5.07 -0.54
N TYR A 282 -15.05 -4.43 -1.48
CA TYR A 282 -16.52 -4.43 -1.49
C TYR A 282 -17.06 -5.87 -1.64
N PRO A 283 -18.15 -6.27 -0.96
CA PRO A 283 -19.07 -5.47 -0.13
C PRO A 283 -18.68 -5.40 1.35
N PHE A 284 -17.49 -5.87 1.75
CA PHE A 284 -17.04 -5.86 3.15
C PHE A 284 -16.63 -4.47 3.65
N ASN A 285 -16.94 -3.43 2.87
CA ASN A 285 -16.77 -2.04 3.26
C ASN A 285 -17.88 -1.66 4.26
N ASP A 286 -17.45 -1.33 5.46
CA ASP A 286 -18.30 -0.79 6.51
C ASP A 286 -18.81 0.62 6.11
N ALA A 287 -20.11 0.84 6.29
CA ALA A 287 -20.73 2.14 6.05
C ALA A 287 -20.13 3.22 6.96
N GLY A 288 -19.81 2.86 8.21
CA GLY A 288 -19.12 3.74 9.16
C GLY A 288 -17.73 4.15 8.68
N GLN A 289 -16.95 3.19 8.16
CA GLN A 289 -15.68 3.48 7.48
C GLN A 289 -15.86 4.43 6.30
N THR A 290 -16.85 4.18 5.44
CA THR A 290 -17.09 5.00 4.25
C THR A 290 -17.46 6.44 4.63
N ALA A 291 -18.30 6.63 5.65
CA ALA A 291 -18.64 7.95 6.17
C ALA A 291 -17.38 8.67 6.71
N ARG A 292 -16.60 8.01 7.58
CA ARG A 292 -15.37 8.61 8.13
C ARG A 292 -14.37 9.05 7.07
N ILE A 293 -14.16 8.22 6.04
CA ILE A 293 -13.26 8.61 4.93
C ILE A 293 -13.83 9.84 4.22
N ASN A 294 -15.13 9.88 3.93
CA ASN A 294 -15.74 11.07 3.32
C ASN A 294 -15.64 12.31 4.20
N ASP A 295 -15.79 12.18 5.51
CA ASP A 295 -15.66 13.31 6.44
C ASP A 295 -14.24 13.89 6.44
N VAL A 296 -13.22 13.02 6.49
CA VAL A 296 -11.81 13.44 6.34
C VAL A 296 -11.58 14.16 5.00
N PHE A 297 -12.12 13.62 3.90
CA PHE A 297 -12.01 14.28 2.59
C PHE A 297 -12.82 15.58 2.50
N GLY A 298 -13.92 15.71 3.25
CA GLY A 298 -14.66 16.96 3.40
C GLY A 298 -13.80 18.05 4.05
N ALA A 299 -13.13 17.72 5.15
CA ALA A 299 -12.20 18.62 5.83
C ALA A 299 -11.01 19.00 4.91
N LEU A 300 -10.43 18.02 4.21
CA LEU A 300 -9.35 18.27 3.24
C LEU A 300 -9.81 19.19 2.11
N LYS A 301 -11.02 19.01 1.58
CA LYS A 301 -11.57 19.84 0.50
C LYS A 301 -11.79 21.29 0.96
N GLN A 302 -12.32 21.49 2.15
CA GLN A 302 -12.48 22.82 2.73
C GLN A 302 -11.12 23.50 2.95
N ARG A 303 -10.14 22.77 3.51
CA ARG A 303 -8.83 23.33 3.82
C ARG A 303 -8.02 23.65 2.56
N THR A 304 -7.99 22.75 1.59
CA THR A 304 -7.31 22.98 0.30
C THR A 304 -7.92 24.16 -0.46
N ALA A 305 -9.24 24.33 -0.42
CA ALA A 305 -9.91 25.50 -0.98
C ALA A 305 -9.51 26.80 -0.26
N ALA A 306 -9.48 26.81 1.08
CA ALA A 306 -9.06 27.98 1.87
C ALA A 306 -7.61 28.41 1.59
N LEU A 307 -6.74 27.45 1.25
CA LEU A 307 -5.34 27.68 0.90
C LEU A 307 -5.11 27.94 -0.60
N ASN A 308 -6.17 27.97 -1.41
CA ASN A 308 -6.10 28.10 -2.87
C ASN A 308 -5.20 27.04 -3.55
N VAL A 309 -5.19 25.81 -3.01
CA VAL A 309 -4.43 24.70 -3.61
C VAL A 309 -5.04 24.34 -4.98
N PRO A 310 -4.26 24.26 -6.07
CA PRO A 310 -4.79 23.93 -7.38
C PRO A 310 -5.38 22.51 -7.46
N VAL A 311 -6.60 22.39 -8.00
CA VAL A 311 -7.33 21.12 -8.21
C VAL A 311 -7.59 20.92 -9.71
N GLY A 312 -6.51 20.93 -10.50
CA GLY A 312 -6.56 20.73 -11.96
C GLY A 312 -6.59 19.25 -12.34
N GLU A 313 -7.09 18.95 -13.55
CA GLU A 313 -7.02 17.61 -14.13
C GLU A 313 -5.57 17.09 -14.14
N GLY A 314 -5.39 15.80 -13.83
CA GLY A 314 -4.07 15.19 -13.67
C GLY A 314 -3.44 15.36 -12.27
N SER A 315 -4.01 16.19 -11.39
CA SER A 315 -3.56 16.27 -10.00
C SER A 315 -4.19 15.18 -9.10
N PRO A 316 -3.53 14.77 -8.01
CA PRO A 316 -4.13 13.89 -7.00
C PRO A 316 -5.43 14.45 -6.44
N TRP A 317 -5.51 15.77 -6.19
CA TRP A 317 -6.70 16.43 -5.66
C TRP A 317 -7.91 16.30 -6.59
N TYR A 318 -7.70 16.45 -7.90
CA TYR A 318 -8.77 16.23 -8.88
C TYR A 318 -9.24 14.77 -8.85
N GLU A 319 -8.33 13.81 -8.76
CA GLU A 319 -8.71 12.41 -8.69
C GLU A 319 -9.52 12.12 -7.41
N PHE A 320 -9.10 12.62 -6.25
CA PHE A 320 -9.83 12.46 -4.99
C PHE A 320 -11.23 13.10 -5.02
N PHE A 321 -11.31 14.39 -5.37
CA PHE A 321 -12.55 15.16 -5.24
C PHE A 321 -13.52 14.99 -6.41
N THR A 322 -13.02 14.73 -7.61
CA THR A 322 -13.83 14.67 -8.84
C THR A 322 -14.01 13.24 -9.33
N ALA A 323 -12.91 12.49 -9.52
CA ALA A 323 -12.99 11.14 -10.08
C ALA A 323 -13.58 10.13 -9.08
N TYR A 324 -13.15 10.21 -7.82
CA TYR A 324 -13.68 9.38 -6.73
C TYR A 324 -14.80 10.04 -5.93
N ARG A 325 -15.10 11.33 -6.18
CA ARG A 325 -16.20 12.09 -5.56
C ARG A 325 -16.14 12.12 -4.03
N LEU A 326 -14.94 12.14 -3.45
CA LEU A 326 -14.75 12.16 -2.00
C LEU A 326 -14.97 13.57 -1.43
N GLY A 327 -15.51 13.63 -0.21
CA GLY A 327 -15.80 14.91 0.45
C GLY A 327 -16.98 15.68 -0.17
N GLY A 328 -17.82 14.98 -0.96
CA GLY A 328 -19.12 15.50 -1.40
C GLY A 328 -20.20 15.21 -0.35
N ALA A 329 -21.23 16.07 -0.29
CA ALA A 329 -22.44 15.72 0.45
C ALA A 329 -23.03 14.45 -0.15
N VAL A 330 -23.41 13.48 0.70
CA VAL A 330 -24.20 12.32 0.26
C VAL A 330 -25.47 12.89 -0.35
N SER A 331 -25.58 12.89 -1.68
CA SER A 331 -26.86 13.14 -2.33
C SER A 331 -27.79 12.03 -1.90
N GLY A 332 -28.58 12.29 -0.86
CA GLY A 332 -29.63 11.40 -0.41
C GLY A 332 -30.55 11.13 -1.58
N ASN A 333 -30.47 9.93 -2.13
CA ASN A 333 -31.44 9.39 -3.05
C ASN A 333 -31.77 7.97 -2.59
N GLY A 334 -33.02 7.83 -2.11
CA GLY A 334 -33.71 6.60 -1.70
C GLY A 334 -33.83 6.52 -0.17
N GLN A 335 -34.98 6.74 0.50
CA GLN A 335 -36.34 6.28 0.19
C GLN A 335 -36.41 4.81 -0.24
#